data_AF-A0A960V6R2-F1
#
_entry.id   AF-A0A960V6R2-F1
#
_cell.length_a   1.000
_cell.length_b   1.000
_cell.length_c   1.000
_cell.angle_alpha   90.00
_cell.angle_beta   90.00
_cell.angle_gamma   90.00
#
_symmetry.space_group_name_H-M   'P 1'
#
loop_
_entity.id
_entity.type
_entity.pdbx_description
1 polymer ?
#
loop_
_entity_poly.entity_id
_entity_poly.type
_entity_poly.pdbx_seq_one_letter_code
_entity_poly.pdbx_strand_id
1 'polypeptide(L)'
;MKYLILMLILSLGIDANPISKDCTFNGKKLSGRVKIVNHAGDFNVQVVNHAADLNVLLTNGMLSNCGEWQYVQTGYDFTVVIVNYAPDFRIQFVQAMPGVQ
;
A
#
# COMPACT_ATOMS: atom_id res chain seq x y z
N MET A 1 28.83 -13.46 34.34
CA MET A 1 27.52 -13.84 33.78
C MET A 1 26.71 -12.58 33.53
N LYS A 2 26.38 -12.34 32.26
CA LYS A 2 25.14 -11.69 31.79
C LYS A 2 24.96 -10.19 32.12
N TYR A 3 25.75 -9.34 31.47
CA TYR A 3 25.26 -8.00 31.11
C TYR A 3 24.22 -8.19 29.99
N LEU A 4 22.96 -8.33 30.38
CA LEU A 4 21.84 -8.31 29.44
C LEU A 4 21.66 -6.85 29.02
N ILE A 5 22.29 -6.46 27.92
CA ILE A 5 22.06 -5.16 27.28
C ILE A 5 20.63 -5.20 26.77
N LEU A 6 19.72 -4.58 27.52
CA LEU A 6 18.35 -4.32 27.11
C LEU A 6 18.43 -3.25 26.01
N MET A 7 18.58 -3.67 24.75
CA MET A 7 18.36 -2.78 23.62
C MET A 7 16.88 -2.42 23.59
N LEU A 8 16.56 -1.27 24.16
CA LEU A 8 15.30 -0.58 23.94
C LEU A 8 15.28 -0.21 22.45
N ILE A 9 14.70 -1.07 21.62
CA ILE A 9 14.44 -0.75 20.22
C ILE A 9 13.39 0.36 20.28
N LEU A 10 13.84 1.61 20.25
CA LEU A 10 12.98 2.76 20.03
C LEU A 10 12.44 2.58 18.63
N SER A 11 11.25 1.96 18.53
CA SER A 11 10.47 1.95 17.31
C SER A 11 10.11 3.40 17.02
N LEU A 12 11.01 4.10 16.32
CA LEU A 12 10.63 5.28 15.56
C LEU A 12 9.56 4.79 14.61
N GLY A 13 8.30 5.05 14.97
CA GLY A 13 7.19 4.95 14.04
C GLY A 13 7.58 5.88 12.90
N ILE A 14 8.01 5.30 11.79
CA ILE A 14 8.14 6.05 10.55
C ILE A 14 6.71 6.48 10.27
N ASP A 15 6.41 7.77 10.43
CA ASP A 15 5.15 8.34 9.98
C ASP A 15 5.02 7.96 8.50
N ALA A 16 4.15 6.99 8.22
CA ALA A 16 3.74 6.70 6.87
C ALA A 16 3.22 8.02 6.31
N ASN A 17 3.81 8.52 5.22
CA ASN A 17 3.29 9.71 4.57
C ASN A 17 1.80 9.46 4.29
N PRO A 18 0.88 10.26 4.84
CA PRO A 18 -0.54 9.96 4.70
C PRO A 18 -0.91 10.03 3.22
N ILE A 19 -1.75 9.10 2.78
CA ILE A 19 -2.37 9.20 1.46
C ILE A 19 -3.14 10.52 1.40
N SER A 20 -2.91 11.30 0.35
CA SER A 20 -3.53 12.61 0.22
C SER A 20 -5.05 12.49 0.05
N LYS A 21 -5.77 13.59 0.30
CA LYS A 21 -7.22 13.68 0.08
C LYS A 21 -7.63 13.40 -1.37
N ASP A 22 -6.71 13.61 -2.32
CA ASP A 22 -6.93 13.36 -3.75
C ASP A 22 -6.56 11.93 -4.16
N CYS A 23 -6.41 11.03 -3.20
CA CYS A 23 -6.00 9.63 -3.40
C CYS A 23 -4.66 9.50 -4.13
N THR A 24 -3.69 10.30 -3.69
CA THR A 24 -2.32 10.22 -4.21
C THR A 24 -1.31 9.93 -3.10
N PHE A 25 -0.27 9.19 -3.45
CA PHE A 25 0.91 9.00 -2.63
C PHE A 25 2.14 9.29 -3.48
N ASN A 26 3.04 10.16 -2.99
CA ASN A 26 4.20 10.64 -3.74
C ASN A 26 3.84 11.11 -5.18
N GLY A 27 2.71 11.80 -5.33
CA GLY A 27 2.25 12.37 -6.60
C GLY A 27 1.61 11.39 -7.59
N LYS A 28 1.52 10.10 -7.25
CA LYS A 28 0.87 9.07 -8.08
C LYS A 28 -0.52 8.76 -7.56
N LYS A 29 -1.50 8.65 -8.47
CA LYS A 29 -2.86 8.20 -8.12
C LYS A 29 -2.85 6.73 -7.69
N LEU A 30 -3.59 6.41 -6.64
CA LEU A 30 -3.73 5.03 -6.13
C LEU A 30 -4.94 4.32 -6.73
N SER A 31 -5.18 4.54 -8.03
CA SER A 31 -6.14 3.84 -8.86
C SER A 31 -5.53 3.60 -10.24
N GLY A 32 -5.85 2.46 -10.86
CA GLY A 32 -5.31 2.11 -12.18
C GLY A 32 -4.86 0.67 -12.31
N ARG A 33 -4.10 0.41 -13.37
CA ARG A 33 -3.53 -0.90 -13.69
C ARG A 33 -2.28 -1.10 -12.86
N VAL A 34 -2.27 -2.15 -12.06
CA VAL A 34 -1.22 -2.43 -11.07
C VAL A 34 -0.48 -3.69 -11.46
N LYS A 35 0.85 -3.62 -11.40
CA LYS A 35 1.71 -4.80 -11.50
C LYS A 35 2.38 -5.08 -10.16
N ILE A 36 2.29 -6.31 -9.69
CA ILE A 36 3.06 -6.76 -8.53
C ILE A 36 4.47 -7.12 -9.01
N VAL A 37 5.49 -6.60 -8.32
CA VAL A 37 6.91 -6.87 -8.60
C VAL A 37 7.62 -7.32 -7.32
N ASN A 38 8.76 -7.99 -7.47
CA ASN A 38 9.48 -8.53 -6.33
C ASN A 38 10.32 -7.46 -5.59
N HIS A 39 10.83 -6.46 -6.31
CA HIS A 39 11.71 -5.42 -5.78
C HIS A 39 11.56 -4.12 -6.57
N ALA A 40 11.96 -2.99 -5.97
CA ALA A 40 12.02 -1.68 -6.61
C ALA A 40 10.70 -1.24 -7.29
N GLY A 41 9.56 -1.58 -6.68
CA GLY A 41 8.26 -1.06 -7.10
C GLY A 41 8.08 0.41 -6.70
N ASP A 42 7.04 1.04 -7.24
CA ASP A 42 6.70 2.43 -6.88
C ASP A 42 6.31 2.55 -5.41
N PHE A 43 5.64 1.52 -4.86
CA PHE A 43 5.22 1.46 -3.46
C PHE A 43 5.48 0.08 -2.84
N ASN A 44 5.86 0.08 -1.57
CA ASN A 44 5.81 -1.08 -0.69
C ASN A 44 4.47 -1.07 0.05
N VAL A 45 3.62 -2.07 -0.20
CA VAL A 45 2.31 -2.17 0.45
C VAL A 45 2.26 -3.36 1.39
N GLN A 46 1.61 -3.20 2.54
CA GLN A 46 1.30 -4.32 3.42
C GLN A 46 -0.18 -4.67 3.31
N VAL A 47 -0.50 -5.93 3.04
CA VAL A 47 -1.88 -6.41 3.04
C VAL A 47 -2.31 -6.71 4.48
N VAL A 48 -3.40 -6.10 4.92
CA VAL A 48 -3.96 -6.27 6.28
C VAL A 48 -5.44 -6.61 6.23
N ASN A 49 -5.95 -7.22 7.31
CA ASN A 49 -7.37 -7.55 7.46
C ASN A 49 -8.19 -6.41 8.09
N HIS A 50 -7.54 -5.50 8.82
CA HIS A 50 -8.16 -4.38 9.53
C HIS A 50 -7.18 -3.20 9.60
N ALA A 51 -7.72 -2.00 9.81
CA ALA A 51 -6.95 -0.76 9.90
C ALA A 51 -6.05 -0.54 8.67
N ALA A 52 -6.59 -0.75 7.47
CA ALA A 52 -5.92 -0.34 6.25
C ALA A 52 -5.92 1.19 6.13
N ASP A 53 -4.99 1.72 5.33
CA ASP A 53 -4.94 3.12 4.94
C ASP A 53 -5.66 3.32 3.58
N LEU A 54 -5.71 2.27 2.75
CA LEU A 54 -6.44 2.22 1.49
C LEU A 54 -7.23 0.91 1.34
N ASN A 55 -8.54 1.03 1.14
CA ASN A 55 -9.36 -0.08 0.66
C ASN A 55 -9.21 -0.23 -0.85
N VAL A 56 -8.82 -1.44 -1.28
CA VAL A 56 -8.58 -1.79 -2.68
C VAL A 56 -9.68 -2.70 -3.18
N LEU A 57 -10.34 -2.29 -4.27
CA LEU A 57 -11.27 -3.12 -5.03
C LEU A 57 -10.56 -3.61 -6.29
N LEU A 58 -10.43 -4.93 -6.43
CA LEU A 58 -9.96 -5.55 -7.66
C LEU A 58 -11.10 -5.58 -8.69
N THR A 59 -10.91 -4.95 -9.84
CA THR A 59 -11.96 -4.83 -10.87
C THR A 59 -11.38 -4.82 -12.28
N ASN A 60 -12.19 -5.27 -13.25
CA ASN A 60 -11.93 -5.10 -14.68
C ASN A 60 -12.78 -3.98 -15.30
N GLY A 61 -13.49 -3.22 -14.47
CA GLY A 61 -14.31 -2.08 -14.88
C GLY A 61 -13.49 -0.80 -15.08
N MET A 62 -14.16 0.35 -14.96
CA MET A 62 -13.48 1.64 -14.92
C MET A 62 -12.56 1.71 -13.69
N LEU A 63 -11.42 2.39 -13.84
CA LEU A 63 -10.38 2.57 -12.81
C LEU A 63 -10.30 4.05 -12.38
N SER A 64 -11.45 4.70 -12.32
CA SER A 64 -11.56 6.14 -12.10
C SER A 64 -11.59 6.52 -10.62
N ASN A 65 -12.02 5.60 -9.74
CA ASN A 65 -12.17 5.87 -8.32
C ASN A 65 -10.93 5.41 -7.54
N CYS A 66 -10.70 6.10 -6.42
CA CYS A 66 -9.64 5.75 -5.48
C CYS A 66 -9.70 4.28 -5.07
N GLY A 67 -8.56 3.58 -5.09
CA GLY A 67 -8.49 2.18 -4.68
C GLY A 67 -9.05 1.17 -5.69
N GLU A 68 -9.50 1.58 -6.88
CA GLU A 68 -9.85 0.66 -7.96
C GLU A 68 -8.58 0.18 -8.67
N TRP A 69 -8.26 -1.10 -8.51
CA TRP A 69 -7.05 -1.70 -9.07
C TRP A 69 -7.42 -2.77 -10.09
N GLN A 70 -6.71 -2.78 -11.22
CA GLN A 70 -6.71 -3.89 -12.16
C GLN A 70 -5.33 -4.53 -12.21
N TYR A 71 -5.21 -5.79 -11.85
CA TYR A 71 -3.92 -6.49 -11.93
C TYR A 71 -3.54 -6.82 -13.38
N VAL A 72 -2.35 -6.43 -13.82
CA VAL A 72 -1.84 -6.67 -15.18
C VAL A 72 -0.35 -7.03 -15.19
N GLN A 73 0.12 -7.63 -16.29
CA GLN A 73 1.55 -7.94 -16.49
C GLN A 73 2.31 -6.88 -17.30
N THR A 74 1.61 -6.17 -18.19
CA THR A 74 2.15 -5.14 -19.09
C THR A 74 1.19 -3.96 -19.17
N GLY A 75 1.70 -2.79 -19.56
CA GLY A 75 0.90 -1.56 -19.60
C GLY A 75 0.34 -1.18 -18.24
N TYR A 76 1.10 -1.35 -17.16
CA TYR A 76 0.70 -0.92 -15.82
C TYR A 76 0.92 0.59 -15.64
N ASP A 77 0.13 1.21 -14.78
CA ASP A 77 0.25 2.63 -14.42
C ASP A 77 1.20 2.82 -13.23
N PHE A 78 1.26 1.83 -12.32
CA PHE A 78 2.25 1.75 -11.24
C PHE A 78 2.49 0.30 -10.79
N THR A 79 3.52 0.12 -9.99
CA THR A 79 3.99 -1.16 -9.45
C THR A 79 3.94 -1.18 -7.93
N VAL A 80 3.69 -2.35 -7.38
CA VAL A 80 3.69 -2.57 -5.93
C VAL A 80 4.57 -3.75 -5.55
N VAL A 81 5.28 -3.63 -4.43
CA VAL A 81 5.93 -4.73 -3.73
C VAL A 81 5.09 -5.05 -2.50
N ILE A 82 4.72 -6.31 -2.31
CA ILE A 82 4.03 -6.71 -1.07
C ILE A 82 5.09 -6.99 0.00
N VAL A 83 5.01 -6.28 1.12
CA VAL A 83 5.95 -6.40 2.24
C VAL A 83 5.23 -6.73 3.55
N ASN A 84 5.96 -7.36 4.47
CA ASN A 84 5.45 -7.67 5.81
C ASN A 84 5.73 -6.56 6.83
N TYR A 85 6.76 -5.73 6.59
CA TYR A 85 7.23 -4.70 7.52
C TYR A 85 7.69 -3.46 6.76
N ALA A 86 7.63 -2.31 7.43
CA ALA A 86 7.96 -1.00 6.87
C ALA A 86 7.26 -0.70 5.51
N PRO A 87 5.93 -0.89 5.41
CA PRO A 87 5.21 -0.47 4.22
C PRO A 87 5.16 1.06 4.10
N ASP A 88 5.00 1.55 2.88
CA ASP A 88 4.62 2.93 2.60
C ASP A 88 3.17 3.20 3.07
N PHE A 89 2.27 2.26 2.84
CA PHE A 89 0.89 2.25 3.35
C PHE A 89 0.30 0.83 3.35
N ARG A 90 -0.75 0.63 4.16
CA ARG A 90 -1.46 -0.64 4.30
C ARG A 90 -2.69 -0.67 3.41
N ILE A 91 -2.92 -1.82 2.78
CA ILE A 91 -4.10 -2.06 1.95
C ILE A 91 -4.97 -3.16 2.52
N GLN A 92 -6.28 -3.03 2.33
CA GLN A 92 -7.23 -4.12 2.53
C GLN A 92 -8.00 -4.37 1.24
N PHE A 93 -8.04 -5.62 0.79
CA PHE A 93 -8.89 -5.99 -0.35
C PHE A 93 -10.36 -6.06 0.09
N VAL A 94 -11.21 -5.33 -0.61
CA VAL A 94 -12.66 -5.22 -0.32
C VAL A 94 -13.49 -5.60 -1.54
N GLN A 95 -14.77 -5.86 -1.32
CA GLN A 95 -15.74 -6.18 -2.39
C GLN A 95 -16.56 -4.96 -2.85
N ALA A 96 -16.53 -3.87 -2.09
CA ALA A 96 -17.21 -2.61 -2.39
C ALA A 96 -16.57 -1.46 -1.61
N MET A 97 -16.92 -0.21 -1.98
CA MET A 97 -16.45 1.02 -1.30
C MET A 97 -14.92 1.11 -1.18
N PRO A 98 -14.19 1.07 -2.32
CA PRO A 98 -12.76 1.33 -2.30
C PRO A 98 -12.48 2.81 -1.94
N GLY A 99 -11.27 3.09 -1.44
CA GLY A 99 -10.87 4.44 -1.10
C GLY A 99 -9.98 4.55 0.12
N VAL A 100 -9.51 5.76 0.40
CA VAL A 100 -8.71 6.09 1.60
C VAL A 100 -9.54 5.82 2.87
N GLN A 101 -8.89 5.36 3.94
CA GLN A 101 -9.51 5.05 5.25
C GLN A 101 -9.08 6.01 6.35
#